data_AF-A0A7W1XTS8-F1
#
_entry.id   AF-A0A7W1XTS8-F1
#
_cell.length_a   1.000
_cell.length_b   1.000
_cell.length_c   1.000
_cell.angle_alpha   90.00
_cell.angle_beta   90.00
_cell.angle_gamma   90.00
#
_symmetry.space_group_name_H-M   'P 1'
#
loop_
_entity.id
_entity.type
_entity.pdbx_description
1 polymer ?
#
loop_
_entity_poly.entity_id
_entity_poly.type
_entity_poly.pdbx_seq_one_letter_code
_entity_poly.pdbx_strand_id
1 'polypeptide(L)' 'MIQLAFQKHKGIYGYRRIQAELRRIFDVQINHKRVLRLMQEMGLQAKIRRKYRYLYHNKSSSYRVSKTF' A
#
# COMPACT_ATOMS: atom_id res chain seq x y z
N MET A 1 -7.58 -0.69 20.61
CA MET A 1 -7.71 -1.69 19.51
C MET A 1 -6.91 -1.34 18.26
N ILE A 2 -7.14 -0.17 17.62
CA ILE A 2 -6.43 0.22 16.38
C ILE A 2 -4.91 0.32 16.58
N GLN A 3 -4.45 1.00 17.64
CA GLN A 3 -3.02 1.09 17.96
C GLN A 3 -2.37 -0.28 18.18
N LEU A 4 -3.03 -1.20 18.89
CA LEU A 4 -2.53 -2.55 19.15
C LEU A 4 -2.35 -3.32 17.84
N ALA A 5 -3.37 -3.31 16.97
CA ALA A 5 -3.29 -3.94 15.65
C ALA A 5 -2.19 -3.29 14.78
N PHE A 6 -2.06 -1.96 14.83
CA PHE A 6 -1.03 -1.22 14.10
C PHE A 6 0.39 -1.57 14.58
N GLN A 7 0.62 -1.62 15.89
CA GLN A 7 1.90 -1.99 16.49
C GLN A 7 2.25 -3.47 16.26
N LYS A 8 1.28 -4.38 16.38
CA LYS A 8 1.44 -5.81 16.05
C LYS A 8 2.01 -6.01 14.65
N HIS A 9 1.56 -5.20 13.70
CA HIS A 9 2.04 -5.21 12.31
C HIS A 9 3.15 -4.19 12.02
N LYS A 10 3.83 -3.67 13.05
CA LYS A 10 4.98 -2.74 12.95
C LYS A 10 4.70 -1.47 12.11
N GLY A 11 3.42 -1.08 12.05
CA GLY A 11 2.93 0.04 11.26
C GLY A 11 2.84 -0.22 9.75
N ILE A 12 2.98 -1.46 9.28
CA ILE A 12 2.89 -1.82 7.85
C ILE A 12 1.43 -1.77 7.38
N TYR A 13 0.48 -2.07 8.27
CA TYR A 13 -0.92 -2.22 7.91
C TYR A 13 -1.63 -0.86 7.90
N GLY A 14 -2.27 -0.55 6.78
CA GLY A 14 -3.18 0.59 6.66
C GLY A 14 -4.61 0.24 7.09
N TYR A 15 -5.47 1.26 7.12
CA TYR A 15 -6.83 1.19 7.66
C TYR A 15 -7.68 0.03 7.13
N ARG A 16 -7.52 -0.37 5.85
CA ARG A 16 -8.22 -1.53 5.29
C ARG A 16 -7.80 -2.84 5.96
N ARG A 17 -6.49 -3.05 6.15
CA ARG A 17 -5.98 -4.26 6.79
C ARG A 17 -6.23 -4.24 8.28
N ILE A 18 -6.16 -3.07 8.91
CA ILE A 18 -6.55 -2.91 10.32
C ILE A 18 -8.03 -3.28 10.51
N GLN A 19 -8.93 -2.87 9.62
CA GLN A 19 -10.34 -3.27 9.71
C GLN A 19 -10.53 -4.78 9.62
N ALA A 20 -9.80 -5.46 8.72
CA ALA A 20 -9.85 -6.92 8.63
C ALA A 20 -9.37 -7.58 9.94
N GLU A 21 -8.34 -7.02 10.56
CA GLU A 21 -7.78 -7.54 11.80
C GLU A 21 -8.65 -7.28 13.02
N LEU A 22 -9.33 -6.13 13.05
CA LEU A 22 -10.35 -5.84 14.06
C LEU A 22 -11.52 -6.82 13.97
N ARG A 23 -11.93 -7.20 12.76
CA ARG A 23 -12.96 -8.21 12.53
C ARG A 23 -12.47 -9.60 12.94
N ARG A 24 -11.24 -9.98 12.59
CA ARG A 24 -10.69 -11.31 12.91
C ARG A 24 -10.48 -11.54 14.41
N ILE A 25 -9.93 -10.55 15.11
CA ILE A 25 -9.48 -10.74 16.51
C ILE A 25 -10.57 -10.37 17.51
N PHE A 26 -11.33 -9.31 17.22
CA PHE A 26 -12.28 -8.73 18.17
C PHE A 26 -13.74 -8.89 17.72
N ASP A 27 -14.00 -9.55 16.59
CA ASP A 27 -15.33 -9.67 15.95
C ASP A 27 -16.06 -8.33 15.73
N VAL A 28 -15.28 -7.25 15.57
CA VAL A 28 -15.83 -5.90 15.46
C VAL A 28 -16.16 -5.57 14.01
N GLN A 29 -17.44 -5.31 13.75
CA GLN A 29 -17.93 -4.84 12.45
C GLN A 29 -17.86 -3.32 12.34
N ILE A 30 -16.66 -2.79 12.11
CA ILE A 30 -16.45 -1.37 11.80
C ILE A 30 -16.19 -1.17 10.30
N ASN A 31 -16.81 -0.15 9.71
CA ASN A 31 -16.50 0.28 8.35
C ASN A 31 -15.04 0.78 8.24
N HIS A 32 -14.33 0.37 7.20
CA HIS A 32 -12.95 0.79 6.94
C HIS A 32 -12.78 2.31 6.86
N LYS A 33 -13.81 3.07 6.44
CA LYS A 33 -13.78 4.55 6.47
C LYS A 33 -13.70 5.11 7.89
N ARG A 34 -14.38 4.49 8.86
CA ARG A 34 -14.32 4.89 10.27
C ARG A 34 -12.95 4.55 10.87
N VAL A 35 -12.38 3.40 10.51
CA VAL A 35 -11.00 3.06 10.88
C VAL A 35 -10.02 4.09 10.33
N LEU A 36 -10.20 4.54 9.08
CA LEU A 36 -9.37 5.59 8.50
C LEU A 36 -9.43 6.89 9.31
N ARG A 37 -10.62 7.38 9.65
CA ARG A 37 -10.79 8.61 10.45
C ARG A 37 -10.09 8.49 11.81
N LEU A 38 -10.33 7.39 12.51
CA LEU A 38 -9.69 7.13 13.81
C LEU A 38 -8.17 7.04 13.68
N MET A 39 -7.64 6.39 12.64
CA MET A 39 -6.20 6.36 12.39
C MET A 39 -5.64 7.76 12.15
N GLN A 40 -6.35 8.62 11.41
CA GLN A 40 -5.95 10.01 11.15
C GLN A 40 -5.97 10.86 12.41
N GLU A 41 -7.03 10.79 13.21
CA GLU A 41 -7.15 11.47 14.51
C GLU A 41 -6.01 11.08 15.46
N MET A 42 -5.55 9.82 15.38
CA MET A 42 -4.44 9.30 16.17
C MET A 42 -3.05 9.53 15.54
N GLY A 43 -2.96 10.18 14.37
CA GLY A 43 -1.70 10.40 13.64
C GLY A 43 -1.04 9.13 13.12
N LEU A 44 -1.79 8.05 12.94
CA LEU A 44 -1.29 6.75 12.49
C LEU A 44 -1.37 6.62 10.97
N GLN A 45 -0.22 6.41 10.33
CA GLN A 45 -0.12 6.15 8.90
C GLN A 45 0.65 4.86 8.61
N ALA A 46 0.20 4.11 7.61
CA ALA A 46 0.90 2.91 7.17
C ALA A 46 2.26 3.26 6.54
N LYS A 47 3.29 2.48 6.89
CA LYS A 47 4.61 2.50 6.25
C LYS A 47 4.49 1.93 4.83
N ILE A 48 4.41 2.81 3.85
CA ILE A 48 4.35 2.44 2.43
C ILE A 48 5.78 2.38 1.88
N ARG A 49 6.15 1.25 1.26
CA ARG A 49 7.44 1.13 0.56
C ARG A 49 7.46 2.06 -0.64
N ARG A 50 8.59 2.74 -0.87
CA ARG A 50 8.81 3.48 -2.12
C ARG A 50 8.74 2.52 -3.30
N LYS A 51 7.97 2.86 -4.34
CA LYS A 51 7.94 2.09 -5.58
C LYS A 51 9.32 2.16 -6.25
N TYR A 52 9.92 1.01 -6.55
CA TYR A 52 11.15 0.95 -7.32
C TYR A 52 10.87 1.35 -8.78
N ARG A 53 11.69 2.26 -9.34
CA ARG A 53 11.58 2.70 -10.74
C ARG A 53 12.58 1.90 -11.57
N TYR A 54 12.08 0.94 -12.34
CA TYR A 54 12.90 0.23 -13.32
C TYR A 54 13.25 1.20 -14.46
N LEU A 55 14.52 1.58 -14.56
CA LEU A 55 15.07 2.29 -15.73
C LEU A 55 15.29 1.25 -16.82
N TYR A 56 14.29 1.05 -17.68
CA TYR A 56 14.50 0.32 -18.92
C TYR A 56 15.47 1.12 -19.78
N HIS A 57 16.70 0.61 -19.97
CA HIS A 57 17.56 1.10 -21.05
C HIS A 57 16.90 0.65 -22.35
N ASN A 58 16.12 1.54 -22.95
CA ASN A 58 15.71 1.37 -24.35
C ASN A 58 16.99 1.40 -25.18
N LYS A 59 17.61 0.25 -25.42
CA LYS A 59 18.49 0.09 -26.58
C LYS A 59 17.58 0.29 -27.77
N SER A 60 17.59 1.50 -28.34
CA SER A 60 17.01 1.78 -29.63
C SER A 60 17.65 0.80 -30.61
N SER A 61 17.01 -0.33 -30.88
CA SER A 61 17.39 -1.19 -31.99
C SER A 61 17.14 -0.36 -33.25
N SER A 62 18.22 0.22 -33.77
CA SER A 62 18.26 0.87 -35.07
C SER A 62 18.05 -0.21 -36.12
N TYR A 63 16.80 -0.59 -36.36
CA TYR A 63 16.43 -1.32 -37.56
C TYR A 63 16.58 -0.33 -38.72
N ARG A 64 17.75 -0.33 -39.37
CA ARG A 64 17.90 0.27 -40.69
C ARG A 64 16.97 -0.49 -41.63
N VAL A 65 15.78 0.04 -41.88
CA VAL A 65 14.96 -0.39 -43.02
C VAL A 65 15.75 0.01 -44.27
N SER A 66 16.36 -0.96 -44.93
CA SER A 66 16.92 -0.79 -46.26
C SER A 66 15.79 -0.39 -47.21
N LYS A 67 15.83 0.84 -47.72
CA LYS A 67 15.02 1.25 -48.87
C LYS A 67 15.46 0.41 -50.06
N THR A 68 14.68 -0.60 -50.41
CA THR A 68 14.71 -1.17 -51.76
C THR A 68 14.07 -0.17 -52.72
N PHE A 69 14.65 -0.10 -53.92
CA PHE A 69 14.39 0.83 -55.02
C PHE A 69 12.90 1.09 -55.30
#